data_AF-A0A1H6J694-F1
#
_entry.id   AF-A0A1H6J694-F1
#
_cell.length_a   1.000
_cell.length_b   1.000
_cell.length_c   1.000
_cell.angle_alpha   90.00
_cell.angle_beta   90.00
_cell.angle_gamma   90.00
#
_symmetry.space_group_name_H-M   'P 1'
#
loop_
_entity.id
_entity.type
_entity.pdbx_description
1 polymer ?
#
loop_
_entity_poly.entity_id
_entity_poly.type
_entity_poly.pdbx_seq_one_letter_code
_entity_poly.pdbx_strand_id
1 'polypeptide(L)'
;MLTGEEFRRAHLRTFDERDHAHDDLRYDRTLLGDLTSLRFLDAGQSAIVLGPVGVGKTHLATALGHMAIRRRHTVVFGRADKLFTRLRAARLDHTVDAEIRRLAAVDVLIIDDFALRPLDATETSDFYEIVVERHRAKTTIMTSNREPAEWLTMTADTLLAQSAIDRLTSAAHTLVIEGPSYRQRTRPQLDPDPADKHPQ
;
A
#
# COMPACT_ATOMS: atom_id res chain seq x y z
N MET A 1 7.02 1.63 11.14
CA MET A 1 6.35 2.58 10.23
C MET A 1 7.32 3.70 9.96
N LEU A 2 7.36 4.20 8.73
CA LEU A 2 8.20 5.35 8.38
C LEU A 2 7.36 6.61 8.45
N THR A 3 7.83 7.60 9.20
CA THR A 3 7.25 8.95 9.25
C THR A 3 7.80 9.81 8.11
N GLY A 4 7.18 10.95 7.79
CA GLY A 4 7.51 11.73 6.59
C GLY A 4 9.00 12.08 6.38
N GLU A 5 9.80 12.23 7.44
CA GLU A 5 11.25 12.49 7.32
C GLU A 5 12.07 11.21 7.12
N GLU A 6 11.71 10.12 7.79
CA GLU A 6 12.31 8.79 7.61
C GLU A 6 11.96 8.21 6.24
N PHE A 7 10.72 8.41 5.80
CA PHE A 7 10.23 8.04 4.48
C PHE A 7 10.90 8.87 3.38
N ARG A 8 11.16 10.17 3.63
CA ARG A 8 11.94 11.01 2.70
C ARG A 8 13.40 10.54 2.58
N ARG A 9 14.00 10.05 3.68
CA ARG A 9 15.39 9.56 3.72
C ARG A 9 15.55 8.14 3.18
N ALA A 10 14.50 7.33 3.17
CA ALA A 10 14.51 6.02 2.52
C ALA A 10 14.81 6.21 1.02
N HIS A 11 16.05 5.91 0.63
CA HIS A 11 16.53 6.05 -0.74
C HIS A 11 15.87 4.98 -1.61
N LEU A 12 14.76 5.33 -2.25
CA LEU A 12 14.09 4.50 -3.25
C LEU A 12 14.02 5.29 -4.54
N ARG A 13 14.41 4.64 -5.64
CA ARG A 13 14.40 5.21 -6.99
C ARG A 13 13.04 5.87 -7.21
N THR A 14 13.08 7.17 -7.51
CA THR A 14 11.88 7.97 -7.79
C THR A 14 11.15 7.30 -8.95
N PHE A 15 9.83 7.24 -8.89
CA PHE A 15 8.99 6.81 -10.00
C PHE A 15 9.28 7.72 -11.20
N ASP A 16 10.09 7.23 -12.13
CA ASP A 16 10.21 7.81 -13.45
C ASP A 16 9.16 7.11 -14.31
N GLU A 17 8.29 7.88 -14.95
CA GLU A 17 7.31 7.35 -15.90
C GLU A 17 7.99 6.53 -17.01
N ARG A 18 9.29 6.76 -17.24
CA ARG A 18 10.15 6.01 -18.17
C ARG A 18 10.53 4.60 -17.69
N ASP A 19 10.47 4.32 -16.38
CA ASP A 19 10.77 2.99 -15.83
C ASP A 19 9.61 1.98 -16.03
N HIS A 20 8.45 2.41 -16.57
CA HIS A 20 7.25 1.58 -16.70
C HIS A 20 6.70 1.44 -18.13
N ALA A 21 7.50 1.77 -19.15
CA ALA A 21 7.31 1.23 -20.49
C ALA A 21 7.75 -0.25 -20.51
N HIS A 22 7.05 -1.09 -19.77
CA HIS A 22 7.17 -2.54 -19.87
C HIS A 22 5.89 -3.01 -20.55
N ASP A 23 5.98 -3.35 -21.84
CA ASP A 23 4.84 -3.67 -22.73
C ASP A 23 3.91 -4.79 -22.21
N ASP A 24 4.32 -5.52 -21.17
CA ASP A 24 3.59 -6.66 -20.61
C ASP A 24 2.68 -6.31 -19.43
N LEU A 25 2.79 -5.12 -18.83
CA LEU A 25 1.91 -4.71 -17.73
C LEU A 25 0.62 -4.09 -18.27
N ARG A 26 -0.51 -4.49 -17.69
CA ARG A 26 -1.84 -3.95 -18.01
C ARG A 26 -2.43 -3.25 -16.79
N TYR A 27 -2.82 -2.01 -16.98
CA TYR A 27 -3.50 -1.18 -15.99
C TYR A 27 -4.15 0.01 -16.70
N ASP A 28 -5.12 0.66 -16.04
CA ASP A 28 -5.74 1.88 -16.57
C ASP A 28 -4.76 3.05 -16.49
N ARG A 29 -4.26 3.50 -17.64
CA ARG A 29 -3.30 4.60 -17.76
C ARG A 29 -3.92 5.97 -17.42
N THR A 30 -5.21 6.15 -17.70
CA THR A 30 -5.93 7.38 -17.37
C THR A 30 -6.05 7.49 -15.85
N LEU A 31 -6.49 6.40 -15.21
CA LEU A 31 -6.58 6.35 -13.75
C LEU A 31 -5.22 6.52 -13.08
N LEU A 32 -4.16 5.92 -13.63
CA LEU A 32 -2.80 6.14 -13.13
C LEU A 32 -2.42 7.63 -13.21
N GLY A 33 -2.68 8.29 -14.35
CA GLY A 33 -2.44 9.74 -14.51
C GLY A 33 -3.25 10.59 -13.52
N ASP A 34 -4.48 10.21 -13.23
CA ASP A 34 -5.30 10.88 -12.22
C ASP A 34 -4.76 10.66 -10.81
N LEU A 35 -4.29 9.46 -10.47
CA LEU A 35 -3.65 9.18 -9.19
C LEU A 35 -2.35 9.98 -9.03
N THR A 36 -1.49 10.06 -10.05
CA THR A 36 -0.25 10.87 -10.00
C THR A 36 -0.54 12.38 -9.94
N SER A 37 -1.72 12.82 -10.37
CA SER A 37 -2.17 14.19 -10.14
C SER A 37 -2.41 14.53 -8.66
N LEU A 38 -2.58 13.53 -7.78
CA LEU A 38 -2.96 13.62 -6.36
C LEU A 38 -4.21 14.46 -6.04
N ARG A 39 -5.02 14.86 -7.03
CA ARG A 39 -6.25 15.65 -6.80
C ARG A 39 -7.25 14.95 -5.87
N PHE A 40 -7.21 13.62 -5.83
CA PHE A 40 -8.04 12.81 -4.95
C PHE A 40 -7.73 13.05 -3.45
N LEU A 41 -6.53 13.53 -3.11
CA LEU A 41 -6.18 13.89 -1.72
C LEU A 41 -7.01 15.06 -1.21
N ASP A 42 -7.25 16.07 -2.05
CA ASP A 42 -8.02 17.27 -1.70
C ASP A 42 -9.49 16.95 -1.39
N ALA A 43 -10.01 15.88 -2.02
CA ALA A 43 -11.35 15.37 -1.79
C ALA A 43 -11.44 14.36 -0.63
N GLY A 44 -10.33 14.08 0.06
CA GLY A 44 -10.27 13.05 1.11
C GLY A 44 -10.59 11.64 0.58
N GLN A 45 -10.41 11.40 -0.71
CA GLN A 45 -10.62 10.11 -1.35
C GLN A 45 -9.42 9.20 -1.12
N SER A 46 -9.64 7.90 -1.24
CA SER A 46 -8.63 6.87 -1.06
C SER A 46 -8.18 6.28 -2.40
N ALA A 47 -7.12 5.47 -2.36
CA ALA A 47 -6.68 4.70 -3.51
C ALA A 47 -6.41 3.25 -3.10
N ILE A 48 -6.84 2.29 -3.91
CA ILE A 48 -6.56 0.88 -3.73
C ILE A 48 -5.78 0.41 -4.96
N VAL A 49 -4.62 -0.20 -4.73
CA VAL A 49 -3.79 -0.77 -5.79
C VAL A 49 -3.81 -2.29 -5.64
N LEU A 50 -4.38 -2.97 -6.63
CA LEU A 50 -4.55 -4.42 -6.66
C LEU A 50 -3.68 -5.06 -7.74
N GLY A 51 -3.46 -6.37 -7.65
CA GLY A 51 -2.68 -7.13 -8.63
C GLY A 51 -1.78 -8.21 -8.00
N PRO A 52 -1.21 -9.12 -8.80
CA PRO A 52 -0.40 -10.21 -8.29
C PRO A 52 0.94 -9.75 -7.70
N VAL A 53 1.65 -10.68 -7.05
CA VAL A 53 2.94 -10.37 -6.42
C VAL A 53 3.96 -9.92 -7.46
N GLY A 54 4.65 -8.81 -7.18
CA GLY A 54 5.78 -8.35 -8.00
C GLY A 54 5.43 -7.45 -9.19
N VAL A 55 4.17 -7.02 -9.34
CA VAL A 55 3.75 -6.07 -10.41
C VAL A 55 3.97 -4.59 -10.07
N GLY A 56 4.61 -4.27 -8.94
CA GLY A 56 4.97 -2.88 -8.60
C GLY A 56 3.98 -2.12 -7.70
N LYS A 57 2.98 -2.77 -7.10
CA LYS A 57 1.99 -2.09 -6.22
C LYS A 57 2.61 -1.25 -5.10
N THR A 58 3.51 -1.86 -4.31
CA THR A 58 4.26 -1.16 -3.25
C THR A 58 5.08 0.00 -3.80
N HIS A 59 5.68 -0.17 -4.98
CA HIS A 59 6.47 0.88 -5.63
C HIS A 59 5.58 2.07 -6.01
N LEU A 60 4.42 1.83 -6.61
CA LEU A 60 3.46 2.88 -6.94
C LEU A 60 2.91 3.59 -5.68
N ALA A 61 2.51 2.85 -4.66
CA ALA A 61 2.03 3.46 -3.40
C ALA A 61 3.12 4.33 -2.75
N THR A 62 4.37 3.85 -2.77
CA THR A 62 5.54 4.60 -2.29
C THR A 62 5.77 5.88 -3.11
N ALA A 63 5.68 5.79 -4.44
CA ALA A 63 5.80 6.92 -5.34
C ALA A 63 4.75 8.00 -5.05
N LEU A 64 3.48 7.62 -4.94
CA LEU A 64 2.39 8.52 -4.57
C LEU A 64 2.65 9.19 -3.21
N GLY A 65 3.15 8.42 -2.23
CA GLY A 65 3.58 8.95 -0.94
C GLY A 65 4.67 10.01 -1.05
N HIS A 66 5.71 9.77 -1.86
CA HIS A 66 6.77 10.76 -2.09
C HIS A 66 6.24 12.02 -2.78
N MET A 67 5.37 11.87 -3.77
CA MET A 67 4.72 12.99 -4.44
C MET A 67 3.89 13.82 -3.46
N ALA A 68 3.16 13.16 -2.55
CA ALA A 68 2.38 13.83 -1.51
C ALA A 68 3.26 14.61 -0.53
N ILE A 69 4.40 14.04 -0.10
CA ILE A 69 5.38 14.74 0.74
C ILE A 69 5.95 15.97 0.02
N ARG A 70 6.25 15.87 -1.27
CA ARG A 70 6.72 17.02 -2.08
C ARG A 70 5.67 18.13 -2.16
N ARG A 71 4.39 17.78 -2.09
CA ARG A 71 3.26 18.71 -1.98
C ARG A 71 2.89 19.08 -0.54
N ARG A 72 3.80 18.89 0.42
CA ARG A 72 3.68 19.28 1.83
C ARG A 72 2.64 18.50 2.64
N HIS A 73 2.14 17.38 2.14
CA HIS A 73 1.27 16.50 2.94
C HIS A 73 2.08 15.68 3.94
N THR A 74 1.49 15.44 5.11
CA THR A 74 2.01 14.48 6.08
C THR A 74 1.70 13.06 5.62
N VAL A 75 2.72 12.19 5.63
CA VAL A 75 2.60 10.81 5.13
C VAL A 75 3.15 9.83 6.15
N VAL A 76 2.41 8.74 6.38
CA VAL A 76 2.88 7.58 7.12
C VAL A 76 2.78 6.37 6.23
N PHE A 77 3.86 5.58 6.17
CA PHE A 77 3.91 4.31 5.46
C PHE A 77 4.12 3.15 6.42
N GLY A 78 3.36 2.08 6.25
CA GLY A 78 3.56 0.83 6.97
C GLY A 78 3.01 -0.37 6.20
N ARG A 79 3.73 -1.49 6.27
CA ARG A 79 3.12 -2.78 5.94
C ARG A 79 2.04 -3.11 6.96
N ALA A 80 0.94 -3.71 6.50
CA ALA A 80 -0.21 -4.06 7.33
C ALA A 80 0.21 -4.93 8.54
N ASP A 81 1.03 -5.96 8.33
CA ASP A 81 1.51 -6.85 9.41
C ASP A 81 2.26 -6.10 10.53
N LYS A 82 3.11 -5.13 10.15
CA LYS A 82 3.86 -4.31 11.10
C LYS A 82 3.01 -3.24 11.76
N LEU A 83 2.02 -2.70 11.05
CA LEU A 83 1.04 -1.78 11.62
C LEU A 83 0.23 -2.48 12.72
N PHE A 84 -0.35 -3.64 12.44
CA PHE A 84 -1.10 -4.41 13.43
C PHE A 84 -0.25 -4.90 14.60
N THR A 85 0.98 -5.35 14.34
CA THR A 85 1.93 -5.71 15.42
C THR A 85 2.16 -4.52 16.36
N ARG A 86 2.28 -3.30 15.83
CA ARG A 86 2.47 -2.09 16.63
C ARG A 86 1.22 -1.71 17.42
N LEU A 87 0.02 -1.81 16.82
CA LEU A 87 -1.23 -1.54 17.53
C LEU A 87 -1.45 -2.53 18.67
N ARG A 88 -1.13 -3.81 18.45
CA ARG A 88 -1.12 -4.83 19.51
C ARG A 88 -0.16 -4.48 20.64
N ALA A 89 1.06 -4.03 20.33
CA ALA A 89 2.00 -3.57 21.35
C ALA A 89 1.48 -2.33 22.10
N ALA A 90 0.96 -1.34 21.38
CA ALA A 90 0.37 -0.13 21.97
C ALA A 90 -0.80 -0.46 22.90
N ARG A 91 -1.55 -1.53 22.61
CA ARG A 91 -2.64 -2.01 23.47
C ARG A 91 -2.13 -2.57 24.81
N LEU A 92 -1.00 -3.27 24.81
CA LEU A 92 -0.35 -3.76 26.04
C LEU A 92 0.15 -2.61 26.91
N ASP A 93 0.59 -1.53 26.28
CA ASP A 93 1.12 -0.34 26.97
C ASP A 93 0.05 0.75 27.18
N HIS A 94 -1.24 0.45 26.94
CA HIS A 94 -2.38 1.38 27.07
C HIS A 94 -2.27 2.69 26.25
N THR A 95 -1.59 2.64 25.11
CA THR A 95 -1.36 3.77 24.19
C THR A 95 -2.05 3.62 22.83
N VAL A 96 -2.86 2.58 22.63
CA VAL A 96 -3.51 2.28 21.33
C VAL A 96 -4.35 3.44 20.80
N ASP A 97 -5.14 4.10 21.64
CA ASP A 97 -5.97 5.26 21.23
C ASP A 97 -5.13 6.44 20.75
N ALA A 98 -3.93 6.63 21.33
CA ALA A 98 -3.00 7.66 20.87
C ALA A 98 -2.40 7.29 19.50
N GLU A 99 -2.09 6.01 19.29
CA GLU A 99 -1.55 5.52 18.03
C GLU A 99 -2.60 5.57 16.90
N ILE A 100 -3.86 5.18 17.17
CA ILE A 100 -4.96 5.28 16.20
C ILE A 100 -5.20 6.75 15.84
N ARG A 101 -5.29 7.67 16.82
CA ARG A 101 -5.41 9.11 16.54
C ARG A 101 -4.25 9.63 15.71
N ARG A 102 -3.01 9.18 15.97
CA ARG A 102 -1.83 9.55 15.16
C ARG A 102 -1.99 9.07 13.71
N LEU A 103 -2.47 7.85 13.50
CA LEU A 103 -2.73 7.28 12.18
C LEU A 103 -3.92 7.96 11.48
N ALA A 104 -4.94 8.38 12.21
CA ALA A 104 -6.08 9.11 11.68
C ALA A 104 -5.72 10.55 11.28
N ALA A 105 -4.80 11.20 11.99
CA ALA A 105 -4.47 12.60 11.77
C ALA A 105 -3.67 12.90 10.49
N VAL A 106 -2.86 11.94 10.02
CA VAL A 106 -1.99 12.19 8.85
C VAL A 106 -2.78 12.32 7.55
N ASP A 107 -2.31 13.18 6.66
CA ASP A 107 -2.98 13.46 5.38
C ASP A 107 -3.06 12.22 4.51
N VAL A 108 -1.96 11.46 4.43
CA VAL A 108 -1.89 10.19 3.68
C VAL A 108 -1.37 9.08 4.57
N LEU A 109 -2.19 8.04 4.74
CA LEU A 109 -1.81 6.78 5.37
C LEU A 109 -1.66 5.71 4.29
N ILE A 110 -0.46 5.14 4.16
CA ILE A 110 -0.18 4.06 3.22
C ILE A 110 -0.11 2.74 3.99
N ILE A 111 -1.03 1.83 3.67
CA ILE A 111 -1.11 0.47 4.22
C ILE A 111 -0.72 -0.50 3.10
N ASP A 112 0.51 -1.00 3.17
CA ASP A 112 1.07 -1.90 2.17
C ASP A 112 0.83 -3.37 2.52
N ASP A 113 0.63 -4.21 1.50
CA ASP A 113 0.47 -5.66 1.61
C ASP A 113 -0.70 -6.08 2.54
N PHE A 114 -1.86 -5.43 2.38
CA PHE A 114 -3.05 -5.72 3.17
C PHE A 114 -3.57 -7.15 2.92
N ALA A 115 -4.12 -7.74 3.99
CA ALA A 115 -4.70 -9.08 4.00
C ALA A 115 -3.79 -10.18 3.41
N LEU A 116 -2.46 -10.06 3.50
CA LEU A 116 -1.54 -11.15 3.11
C LEU A 116 -1.78 -12.44 3.92
N ARG A 117 -2.11 -12.26 5.20
CA ARG A 117 -2.48 -13.30 6.17
C ARG A 117 -3.85 -12.97 6.77
N PRO A 118 -4.57 -13.95 7.35
CA PRO A 118 -5.83 -13.67 8.04
C PRO A 118 -5.63 -12.69 9.19
N LEU A 119 -6.58 -11.78 9.36
CA LEU A 119 -6.66 -10.83 10.45
C LEU A 119 -7.43 -11.46 11.61
N ASP A 120 -6.88 -11.41 12.82
CA ASP A 120 -7.64 -11.78 14.01
C ASP A 120 -8.73 -10.73 14.36
N ALA A 121 -9.52 -11.00 15.40
CA ALA A 121 -10.61 -10.09 15.81
C ALA A 121 -10.11 -8.70 16.26
N THR A 122 -8.92 -8.65 16.85
CA THR A 122 -8.31 -7.37 17.25
C THR A 122 -7.83 -6.61 16.03
N GLU A 123 -7.13 -7.28 15.11
CA GLU A 123 -6.64 -6.68 13.86
C GLU A 123 -7.81 -6.21 12.98
N THR A 124 -8.92 -6.95 12.95
CA THR A 124 -10.16 -6.56 12.24
C THR A 124 -10.77 -5.30 12.86
N SER A 125 -10.81 -5.22 14.19
CA SER A 125 -11.32 -4.05 14.91
C SER A 125 -10.45 -2.82 14.69
N ASP A 126 -9.12 -2.99 14.77
CA ASP A 126 -8.13 -1.93 14.50
C ASP A 126 -8.27 -1.39 13.07
N PHE A 127 -8.45 -2.29 12.09
CA PHE A 127 -8.70 -1.90 10.70
C PHE A 127 -9.99 -1.10 10.56
N TYR A 128 -11.08 -1.57 11.17
CA TYR A 128 -12.35 -0.86 11.16
C TYR A 128 -12.24 0.55 11.74
N GLU A 129 -11.59 0.69 12.91
CA GLU A 129 -11.43 1.98 13.57
C GLU A 129 -10.63 2.97 12.72
N ILE A 130 -9.49 2.53 12.15
CA ILE A 130 -8.68 3.35 11.24
C ILE A 130 -9.49 3.80 10.02
N VAL A 131 -10.28 2.91 9.41
CA VAL A 131 -11.06 3.26 8.23
C VAL A 131 -12.18 4.24 8.58
N VAL A 132 -12.89 4.02 9.69
CA VAL A 132 -13.98 4.90 10.14
C VAL A 132 -13.47 6.30 10.43
N GLU A 133 -12.40 6.43 11.21
CA GLU A 133 -11.82 7.73 11.58
C GLU A 133 -11.29 8.52 10.36
N ARG A 134 -10.91 7.83 9.28
CA ARG A 134 -10.35 8.47 8.07
C ARG A 134 -11.37 8.69 6.97
N HIS A 135 -12.53 8.01 7.01
CA HIS A 135 -13.50 7.99 5.92
C HIS A 135 -13.97 9.40 5.54
N ARG A 136 -13.77 9.77 4.26
CA ARG A 136 -14.10 11.09 3.68
C ARG A 136 -13.47 12.29 4.38
N ALA A 137 -12.43 12.08 5.18
CA ALA A 137 -11.70 13.13 5.87
C ALA A 137 -10.21 13.14 5.51
N LYS A 138 -9.60 11.95 5.38
CA LYS A 138 -8.16 11.77 5.13
C LYS A 138 -7.93 10.60 4.18
N THR A 139 -6.86 10.65 3.40
CA THR A 139 -6.62 9.66 2.34
C THR A 139 -5.93 8.41 2.86
N THR A 140 -6.48 7.25 2.54
CA THR A 140 -5.80 5.97 2.71
C THR A 140 -5.37 5.43 1.34
N ILE A 141 -4.10 5.07 1.19
CA ILE A 141 -3.60 4.33 0.03
C ILE A 141 -3.35 2.89 0.50
N MET A 142 -3.97 1.92 -0.14
CA MET A 142 -3.85 0.52 0.22
C MET A 142 -3.32 -0.31 -0.94
N THR A 143 -2.41 -1.25 -0.67
CA THR A 143 -1.99 -2.24 -1.65
C THR A 143 -2.40 -3.64 -1.20
N SER A 144 -2.76 -4.50 -2.16
CA SER A 144 -3.18 -5.87 -1.85
C SER A 144 -3.00 -6.81 -3.04
N ASN A 145 -2.73 -8.09 -2.76
CA ASN A 145 -2.77 -9.17 -3.76
C ASN A 145 -4.14 -9.83 -3.89
N ARG A 146 -5.10 -9.39 -3.08
CA ARG A 146 -6.47 -9.89 -2.94
C ARG A 146 -7.48 -8.79 -3.21
N GLU A 147 -8.63 -9.15 -3.74
CA GLU A 147 -9.75 -8.23 -3.93
C GLU A 147 -10.54 -8.00 -2.62
N PRO A 148 -11.34 -6.92 -2.52
CA PRO A 148 -12.12 -6.62 -1.33
C PRO A 148 -13.03 -7.76 -0.84
N ALA A 149 -13.60 -8.54 -1.77
CA ALA A 149 -14.41 -9.71 -1.42
C ALA A 149 -13.58 -10.79 -0.70
N GLU A 150 -12.32 -10.97 -1.07
CA GLU A 150 -11.40 -11.88 -0.39
C GLU A 150 -10.94 -11.30 0.96
N TRP A 151 -10.87 -9.98 1.13
CA TRP A 151 -10.54 -9.41 2.44
C TRP A 151 -11.57 -9.79 3.50
N LEU A 152 -12.85 -9.82 3.15
CA LEU A 152 -13.93 -10.25 4.06
C LEU A 152 -13.73 -11.67 4.56
N THR A 153 -13.23 -12.58 3.72
CA THR A 153 -12.96 -13.97 4.11
C THR A 153 -11.69 -14.10 4.95
N MET A 154 -10.83 -13.08 4.92
CA MET A 154 -9.59 -13.03 5.68
C MET A 154 -9.77 -12.36 7.05
N THR A 155 -10.93 -11.78 7.35
CA THR A 155 -11.22 -11.12 8.64
C THR A 155 -12.04 -11.99 9.58
N ALA A 156 -11.83 -11.83 10.90
CA ALA A 156 -12.54 -12.62 11.90
C ALA A 156 -13.96 -12.12 12.19
N ASP A 157 -14.17 -10.80 12.23
CA ASP A 157 -15.50 -10.20 12.42
C ASP A 157 -16.02 -9.67 11.08
N THR A 158 -16.91 -10.43 10.45
CA THR A 158 -17.47 -10.09 9.13
C THR A 158 -18.27 -8.79 9.14
N LEU A 159 -18.95 -8.45 10.24
CA LEU A 159 -19.77 -7.25 10.31
C LEU A 159 -18.91 -6.00 10.31
N LEU A 160 -17.89 -5.95 11.17
CA LEU A 160 -16.93 -4.85 11.21
C LEU A 160 -16.16 -4.74 9.90
N ALA A 161 -15.70 -5.88 9.36
CA ALA A 161 -14.98 -5.92 8.10
C ALA A 161 -15.82 -5.41 6.93
N GLN A 162 -17.07 -5.86 6.78
CA GLN A 162 -17.99 -5.38 5.75
C GLN A 162 -18.16 -3.87 5.83
N SER A 163 -18.40 -3.38 7.04
CA SER A 163 -18.57 -1.95 7.32
C SER A 163 -17.33 -1.13 6.92
N ALA A 164 -16.12 -1.61 7.25
CA ALA A 164 -14.88 -0.94 6.91
C ALA A 164 -14.61 -0.99 5.39
N ILE A 165 -14.75 -2.16 4.79
CA ILE A 165 -14.47 -2.39 3.36
C ILE A 165 -15.41 -1.58 2.49
N ASP A 166 -16.70 -1.51 2.80
CA ASP A 166 -17.66 -0.70 2.06
C ASP A 166 -17.32 0.80 2.11
N ARG A 167 -16.94 1.31 3.29
CA ARG A 167 -16.50 2.70 3.44
C ARG A 167 -15.22 3.00 2.66
N LEU A 168 -14.24 2.10 2.75
CA LEU A 168 -12.97 2.29 2.04
C LEU A 168 -13.16 2.24 0.53
N THR A 169 -13.83 1.20 0.02
CA THR A 169 -14.00 0.97 -1.42
C THR A 169 -14.90 2.01 -2.08
N SER A 170 -15.99 2.43 -1.42
CA SER A 170 -16.89 3.46 -1.96
C SER A 170 -16.26 4.85 -2.07
N ALA A 171 -15.19 5.10 -1.32
CA ALA A 171 -14.43 6.35 -1.35
C ALA A 171 -13.08 6.22 -2.06
N ALA A 172 -12.79 5.08 -2.71
CA ALA A 172 -11.49 4.79 -3.29
C ALA A 172 -11.49 4.69 -4.82
N HIS A 173 -10.42 5.21 -5.41
CA HIS A 173 -10.00 4.90 -6.77
C HIS A 173 -9.30 3.54 -6.77
N THR A 174 -9.80 2.57 -7.53
CA THR A 174 -9.22 1.21 -7.56
C THR A 174 -8.44 0.99 -8.85
N LEU A 175 -7.11 0.93 -8.75
CA LEU A 175 -6.22 0.60 -9.86
C LEU A 175 -5.80 -0.87 -9.77
N VAL A 176 -6.13 -1.64 -10.80
CA VAL A 176 -5.69 -3.03 -10.93
C VAL A 176 -4.48 -3.06 -11.86
N ILE A 177 -3.39 -3.69 -11.41
CA ILE A 177 -2.17 -3.91 -12.19
C ILE A 177 -2.02 -5.40 -12.46
N GLU A 178 -2.02 -5.78 -13.73
CA GLU A 178 -1.83 -7.15 -14.18
C GLU A 178 -0.52 -7.29 -14.95
N GLY A 179 0.04 -8.50 -14.95
CA GLY A 179 1.22 -8.84 -15.74
C GLY A 179 2.28 -9.61 -14.94
N PRO A 180 3.44 -9.87 -15.54
CA PRO A 180 4.48 -10.69 -14.94
C PRO A 180 5.19 -9.96 -13.78
N SER A 181 5.74 -10.76 -12.85
CA SER A 181 6.52 -10.23 -11.73
C SER A 181 7.83 -9.60 -12.19
N TYR A 182 8.03 -8.32 -11.86
CA TYR A 182 9.27 -7.59 -12.10
C TYR A 182 10.49 -8.25 -11.44
N ARG A 183 10.29 -8.87 -10.28
CA ARG A 183 11.36 -9.49 -9.47
C ARG A 183 12.02 -10.68 -10.15
N GLN A 184 11.30 -11.38 -11.05
CA GLN A 184 11.86 -12.50 -11.80
C GLN A 184 12.86 -12.03 -12.87
N ARG A 185 12.68 -10.80 -13.38
CA ARG A 185 13.51 -10.23 -14.46
C ARG A 185 14.79 -9.58 -13.95
N THR A 186 14.77 -9.06 -12.72
CA THR A 186 15.93 -8.47 -12.04
C THR A 186 16.69 -9.49 -11.18
N ARG A 187 16.42 -10.79 -11.36
CA ARG A 187 17.15 -11.86 -10.68
C ARG A 187 18.64 -11.76 -11.07
N PRO A 188 19.57 -11.59 -10.12
CA PRO A 188 20.99 -11.60 -10.42
C PRO A 188 21.34 -12.90 -11.14
N GLN A 189 21.86 -12.79 -12.36
CA GLN A 189 22.46 -13.92 -13.06
C GLN A 189 23.91 -14.04 -12.58
N LEU A 190 24.35 -15.26 -12.26
CA LEU A 190 25.76 -15.53 -12.08
C LEU A 190 26.42 -15.34 -13.45
N ASP A 191 27.53 -14.60 -13.50
CA ASP A 191 28.35 -14.58 -14.71
C ASP A 191 28.70 -16.03 -15.08
N PRO A 192 28.58 -16.42 -16.37
CA PRO A 192 28.93 -17.77 -16.77
C PRO A 192 30.39 -18.04 -16.38
N ASP A 193 30.60 -19.18 -15.73
CA ASP A 193 31.93 -19.61 -15.31
C ASP A 193 32.88 -19.60 -16.53
N PRO A 194 34.02 -18.88 -16.48
CA PRO A 194 34.98 -18.87 -17.58
C PRO A 194 35.52 -20.26 -17.94
N ALA A 195 35.28 -21.30 -17.12
CA ALA A 195 35.67 -22.69 -17.39
C ALA A 195 34.86 -23.40 -18.51
N ASP A 196 33.73 -22.85 -18.97
CA ASP A 196 32.90 -23.50 -20.01
C ASP A 196 33.36 -23.21 -21.46
N LYS A 197 34.51 -22.53 -21.62
CA LYS A 197 35.20 -22.38 -22.91
C LYS A 197 36.14 -23.56 -23.13
N HIS A 198 35.60 -24.71 -23.56
CA HIS A 198 36.45 -25.79 -24.08
C HIS A 198 37.27 -25.29 -25.28
N PRO A 199 38.62 -25.37 -25.26
CA PRO A 199 39.41 -25.18 -26.46
C PRO A 199 39.19 -26.36 -27.42
N GLN A 200 38.99 -26.03 -28.70
CA GLN A 200 38.89 -26.98 -29.81
C GLN A 200 40.22 -27.69 -30.08
#